data_AF-A0A7C3ZP06-F1
#
_entry.id   AF-A0A7C3ZP06-F1
#
_cell.length_a   1.000
_cell.length_b   1.000
_cell.length_c   1.000
_cell.angle_alpha   90.00
_cell.angle_beta   90.00
_cell.angle_gamma   90.00
#
_symmetry.space_group_name_H-M   'P 1'
#
loop_
_entity.id
_entity.type
_entity.pdbx_description
1 polymer ?
#
loop_
_entity_poly.entity_id
_entity_poly.type
_entity_poly.pdbx_seq_one_letter_code
_entity_poly.pdbx_strand_id
1 'polypeptide(L)'
;MISEPHIEWDETILPFQLDASNVRGRAVRLDKCLNEILGQHEYPAPVEALVAEAVILTALIGQSIKLRWKLSLQIRGDGPARLIATDYFAPEADGEPAKIRAWASFDADRIKSTPGPAFDLIGKGYFAVLIDQGEGTTPYSGLTPIAGQSLSDCATTYFDQSEQLPTRFSLTFGRSTQPNQDESWRAGGIMLQHLAKASPS
;
A
#
# COMPACT_ATOMS: atom_id res chain seq x y z
N MET A 1 -29.25 1.67 25.36
CA MET A 1 -28.27 0.84 24.61
C MET A 1 -26.92 1.44 24.94
N ILE A 2 -26.12 0.73 25.73
CA ILE A 2 -24.81 1.23 26.16
C ILE A 2 -23.90 1.03 24.95
N SER A 3 -23.47 2.12 24.31
CA SER A 3 -22.47 2.05 23.25
C SER A 3 -21.20 1.48 23.86
N GLU A 4 -20.83 0.26 23.47
CA GLU A 4 -19.51 -0.26 23.77
C GLU A 4 -18.47 0.75 23.28
N PRO A 5 -17.37 0.97 24.03
CA PRO A 5 -16.31 1.85 23.58
C PRO A 5 -15.76 1.30 22.27
N HIS A 6 -16.08 1.97 21.15
CA HIS A 6 -15.48 1.70 19.86
C HIS A 6 -14.02 2.14 19.95
N ILE A 7 -13.16 1.22 20.38
CA ILE A 7 -11.73 1.45 20.28
C ILE A 7 -11.42 1.47 18.79
N GLU A 8 -10.95 2.60 18.27
CA GLU A 8 -10.63 2.84 16.85
C GLU A 8 -9.42 2.02 16.37
N TRP A 9 -9.42 0.70 16.58
CA TRP A 9 -8.45 -0.23 15.98
C TRP A 9 -8.71 -0.45 14.48
N ASP A 10 -9.83 0.06 13.95
CA ASP A 10 -10.24 -0.13 12.56
C ASP A 10 -9.37 0.66 11.57
N GLU A 11 -8.61 1.65 12.03
CA GLU A 11 -7.73 2.47 11.21
C GLU A 11 -6.41 2.74 11.95
N THR A 12 -5.40 1.90 11.74
CA THR A 12 -4.14 1.97 12.50
C THR A 12 -2.96 1.39 11.72
N ILE A 13 -1.81 2.03 11.85
CA ILE A 13 -0.50 1.47 11.51
C ILE A 13 0.28 1.33 12.82
N LEU A 14 0.60 0.09 13.21
CA LEU A 14 1.33 -0.23 14.43
C LEU A 14 2.75 -0.70 14.08
N PRO A 15 3.79 0.11 14.34
CA PRO A 15 5.17 -0.35 14.26
C PRO A 15 5.50 -1.30 15.43
N PHE A 16 6.32 -2.31 15.17
CA PHE A 16 6.83 -3.24 16.16
C PHE A 16 8.25 -3.69 15.82
N GLN A 17 8.93 -4.29 16.80
CA GLN A 17 10.28 -4.84 16.65
C GLN A 17 10.36 -6.22 17.29
N LEU A 18 11.08 -7.13 16.64
CA LEU A 18 11.42 -8.46 17.12
C LEU A 18 12.92 -8.50 17.41
N ASP A 19 13.29 -8.10 18.62
CA ASP A 19 14.69 -7.87 19.03
C ASP A 19 15.57 -9.10 18.81
N ALA A 20 15.09 -10.28 19.20
CA ALA A 20 15.84 -11.52 19.09
C ALA A 20 16.19 -11.92 17.63
N SER A 21 15.45 -11.40 16.65
CA SER A 21 15.66 -11.70 15.23
C SER A 21 16.22 -10.52 14.44
N ASN A 22 16.46 -9.37 15.08
CA ASN A 22 16.87 -8.12 14.43
C ASN A 22 15.94 -7.74 13.26
N VAL A 23 14.63 -7.89 13.47
CA VAL A 23 13.58 -7.59 12.48
C VAL A 23 12.70 -6.48 13.03
N ARG A 24 12.44 -5.47 12.20
CA ARG A 24 11.36 -4.50 12.44
C ARG A 24 10.18 -4.83 11.57
N GLY A 25 8.99 -4.47 12.02
CA GLY A 25 7.79 -4.68 11.25
C GLY A 25 6.72 -3.66 11.53
N ARG A 26 5.67 -3.72 10.72
CA ARG A 26 4.48 -2.89 10.83
C ARG A 26 3.27 -3.75 10.55
N ALA A 27 2.24 -3.61 11.37
CA ALA A 27 0.91 -4.12 11.08
C ALA A 27 0.03 -2.93 10.69
N VAL A 28 -0.79 -3.10 9.65
CA VAL A 28 -1.78 -2.11 9.24
C VAL A 28 -3.16 -2.74 9.25
N ARG A 29 -4.15 -1.94 9.63
CA ARG A 29 -5.57 -2.19 9.41
C ARG A 29 -6.19 -0.91 8.88
N LEU A 30 -6.87 -1.00 7.74
CA LEU A 30 -7.55 0.10 7.08
C LEU A 30 -9.02 -0.27 6.89
N ASP A 31 -9.92 0.67 7.19
CA ASP A 31 -11.37 0.55 7.00
C ASP A 31 -11.88 1.84 6.35
N LYS A 32 -12.10 2.90 7.14
CA LYS A 32 -12.67 4.17 6.69
C LYS A 32 -11.85 4.80 5.55
N CYS A 33 -10.53 4.88 5.71
CA CYS A 33 -9.64 5.47 4.69
C CYS A 33 -9.74 4.74 3.35
N LEU A 34 -9.76 3.41 3.39
CA LEU A 34 -9.88 2.61 2.16
C LEU A 34 -11.26 2.77 1.51
N ASN A 35 -12.34 2.76 2.29
CA ASN A 35 -13.69 2.98 1.77
C ASN A 35 -13.85 4.37 1.15
N GLU A 36 -13.29 5.42 1.76
CA GLU A 36 -13.31 6.78 1.21
C GLU A 36 -12.55 6.87 -0.12
N ILE A 37 -11.38 6.23 -0.23
CA ILE A 37 -10.58 6.19 -1.45
C ILE A 37 -11.32 5.47 -2.58
N LEU A 38 -11.85 4.28 -2.29
CA LEU A 38 -12.55 3.47 -3.29
C LEU A 38 -13.89 4.10 -3.69
N GLY A 39 -14.60 4.73 -2.76
CA GLY A 39 -15.88 5.39 -2.99
C GLY A 39 -15.81 6.68 -3.82
N GLN A 40 -14.61 7.25 -4.04
CA GLN A 40 -14.43 8.44 -4.90
C GLN A 40 -14.60 8.13 -6.40
N HIS A 41 -14.56 6.85 -6.80
CA HIS A 41 -14.61 6.43 -8.19
C HIS A 41 -15.41 5.14 -8.37
N GLU A 42 -16.08 4.99 -9.51
CA GLU A 42 -16.80 3.75 -9.86
C GLU A 42 -15.85 2.70 -10.43
N TYR A 43 -14.96 2.18 -9.59
CA TYR A 43 -14.02 1.14 -10.00
C TYR A 43 -14.74 -0.21 -10.20
N PRO A 44 -14.45 -0.95 -11.29
CA PRO A 44 -14.78 -2.36 -11.37
C PRO A 44 -14.09 -3.13 -10.24
N ALA A 45 -14.73 -4.18 -9.73
CA ALA A 45 -14.21 -5.00 -8.62
C ALA A 45 -12.72 -5.40 -8.73
N PRO A 46 -12.17 -5.83 -9.88
CA PRO A 46 -10.74 -6.14 -9.95
C PRO A 46 -9.85 -4.89 -9.85
N VAL A 47 -10.32 -3.71 -10.27
CA VAL A 47 -9.60 -2.45 -10.08
C VAL A 47 -9.66 -2.01 -8.62
N GLU A 48 -10.79 -2.19 -7.94
CA GLU A 48 -10.89 -1.96 -6.49
C GLU A 48 -9.87 -2.81 -5.71
N ALA A 49 -9.73 -4.09 -6.06
CA ALA A 49 -8.75 -5.00 -5.46
C ALA A 49 -7.31 -4.50 -5.63
N LEU A 50 -6.93 -4.06 -6.83
CA LEU A 50 -5.59 -3.51 -7.09
C LEU A 50 -5.33 -2.21 -6.33
N VAL A 51 -6.32 -1.32 -6.28
CA VAL A 51 -6.21 -0.05 -5.53
C VAL A 51 -6.10 -0.35 -4.03
N ALA A 52 -6.88 -1.29 -3.50
CA ALA A 52 -6.81 -1.71 -2.11
C ALA A 52 -5.42 -2.25 -1.75
N GLU A 53 -4.88 -3.18 -2.54
CA GLU A 53 -3.53 -3.70 -2.33
C GLU A 53 -2.46 -2.59 -2.35
N ALA A 54 -2.54 -1.68 -3.33
CA ALA A 54 -1.61 -0.56 -3.45
C ALA A 54 -1.69 0.40 -2.25
N VAL A 55 -2.89 0.68 -1.74
CA VAL A 55 -3.11 1.54 -0.57
C VAL A 55 -2.48 0.92 0.69
N ILE A 56 -2.65 -0.39 0.89
CA ILE A 56 -2.04 -1.12 2.03
C ILE A 56 -0.52 -1.05 1.96
N LEU A 57 0.05 -1.31 0.78
CA LEU A 57 1.50 -1.20 0.56
C LEU A 57 2.00 0.21 0.85
N THR A 58 1.28 1.23 0.39
CA THR A 58 1.62 2.64 0.62
C THR A 58 1.55 3.03 2.08
N ALA A 59 0.55 2.56 2.83
CA ALA A 59 0.46 2.76 4.27
C ALA A 59 1.64 2.08 4.99
N LEU A 60 1.90 0.81 4.66
CA LEU A 60 2.99 0.04 5.26
C LEU A 60 4.34 0.66 4.97
N ILE A 61 4.63 1.08 3.74
CA ILE A 61 5.93 1.63 3.38
C ILE A 61 6.07 3.07 3.91
N GLY A 62 5.06 3.90 3.66
CA GLY A 62 5.02 5.33 3.96
C GLY A 62 5.28 5.68 5.43
N GLN A 63 4.90 4.83 6.37
CA GLN A 63 5.19 5.09 7.79
C GLN A 63 6.71 5.19 8.11
N SER A 64 7.60 4.74 7.22
CA SER A 64 9.06 4.84 7.39
C SER A 64 9.66 6.16 6.89
N ILE A 65 8.91 6.96 6.13
CA ILE A 65 9.44 8.22 5.59
C ILE A 65 9.37 9.33 6.64
N LYS A 66 10.26 10.32 6.54
CA LYS A 66 10.34 11.42 7.51
C LYS A 66 9.10 12.31 7.45
N LEU A 67 8.84 13.06 8.52
CA LEU A 67 7.81 14.10 8.56
C LEU A 67 7.94 15.03 7.34
N ARG A 68 6.79 15.49 6.83
CA ARG A 68 6.67 16.40 5.68
C ARG A 68 7.16 15.85 4.34
N TRP A 69 7.67 14.61 4.28
CA TRP A 69 7.98 13.96 3.03
C TRP A 69 6.72 13.38 2.39
N LYS A 70 6.80 13.15 1.08
CA LYS A 70 5.75 12.47 0.33
C LYS A 70 6.33 11.22 -0.32
N LEU A 71 5.66 10.09 -0.13
CA LEU A 71 5.95 8.85 -0.86
C LEU A 71 4.87 8.62 -1.91
N SER A 72 5.27 8.20 -3.10
CA SER A 72 4.34 7.75 -4.15
C SER A 72 4.70 6.35 -4.62
N LEU A 73 3.71 5.46 -4.68
CA LEU A 73 3.82 4.25 -5.50
C LEU A 73 3.13 4.50 -6.84
N GLN A 74 3.81 4.18 -7.94
CA GLN A 74 3.26 4.23 -9.28
C GLN A 74 3.46 2.88 -9.97
N ILE A 75 2.35 2.25 -10.30
CA ILE A 75 2.31 0.99 -11.02
C ILE A 75 1.76 1.30 -12.41
N ARG A 76 2.59 1.18 -13.44
CA ARG A 76 2.19 1.43 -14.83
C ARG A 76 2.40 0.18 -15.65
N GLY A 77 1.40 -0.19 -16.44
CA GLY A 77 1.50 -1.30 -17.37
C GLY A 77 0.77 -1.07 -18.69
N ASP A 78 0.94 -2.03 -19.60
CA ASP A 78 0.33 -2.05 -20.94
C ASP A 78 -1.04 -2.75 -20.99
N GLY A 79 -1.48 -3.32 -19.86
CA GLY A 79 -2.77 -3.96 -19.69
C GLY A 79 -3.95 -3.00 -19.59
N PRO A 80 -5.17 -3.53 -19.40
CA PRO A 80 -6.37 -2.72 -19.19
C PRO A 80 -6.34 -1.86 -17.91
N ALA A 81 -5.63 -2.25 -16.86
CA ALA A 81 -5.31 -1.41 -15.70
C ALA A 81 -4.00 -0.65 -15.97
N ARG A 82 -4.11 0.53 -16.58
CA ARG A 82 -2.99 1.27 -17.19
C ARG A 82 -2.07 1.92 -16.16
N LEU A 83 -2.64 2.47 -15.09
CA LEU A 83 -1.91 3.17 -14.04
C LEU A 83 -2.65 3.03 -12.71
N ILE A 84 -1.94 2.64 -11.66
CA ILE A 84 -2.37 2.79 -10.27
C ILE A 84 -1.34 3.68 -9.58
N ALA A 85 -1.80 4.79 -9.01
CA ALA A 85 -0.97 5.72 -8.29
C ALA A 85 -1.50 5.87 -6.87
N THR A 86 -0.62 5.82 -5.89
CA THR A 86 -0.94 6.09 -4.49
C THR A 86 0.08 7.05 -3.92
N ASP A 87 -0.36 7.96 -3.06
CA ASP A 87 0.47 8.93 -2.37
C ASP A 87 0.26 8.77 -0.86
N TYR A 88 1.35 8.70 -0.10
CA TYR A 88 1.37 8.86 1.35
C TYR A 88 2.00 10.22 1.66
N PHE A 89 1.26 11.06 2.37
CA PHE A 89 1.72 12.34 2.89
C PHE A 89 2.05 12.16 4.36
N ALA A 90 3.34 12.25 4.71
CA ALA A 90 3.75 12.16 6.09
C ALA A 90 3.19 13.35 6.90
N PRO A 91 2.88 13.15 8.19
CA PRO A 91 2.38 14.23 9.04
C PRO A 91 3.33 15.42 9.09
N GLU A 92 2.79 16.61 9.39
CA GLU A 92 3.59 17.82 9.54
C GLU A 92 4.29 17.88 10.90
N ALA A 93 3.67 17.27 11.91
CA ALA A 93 4.14 17.14 13.29
C ALA A 93 3.89 15.74 13.85
N ASP A 94 4.64 15.37 14.89
CA ASP A 94 4.45 14.11 15.60
C ASP A 94 3.06 14.03 16.26
N GLY A 95 2.41 12.87 16.12
CA GLY A 95 1.07 12.62 16.67
C GLY A 95 -0.09 13.04 15.75
N GLU A 96 0.18 13.68 14.62
CA GLU A 96 -0.85 13.95 13.60
C GLU A 96 -1.05 12.75 12.65
N PRO A 97 -2.25 12.58 12.10
CA PRO A 97 -2.52 11.50 11.14
C PRO A 97 -1.86 11.77 9.80
N ALA A 98 -1.29 10.73 9.20
CA ALA A 98 -0.87 10.75 7.82
C ALA A 98 -2.09 10.75 6.88
N LYS A 99 -1.89 11.18 5.64
CA LYS A 99 -2.95 11.17 4.61
C LYS A 99 -2.54 10.26 3.46
N ILE A 100 -3.50 9.50 2.95
CA ILE A 100 -3.31 8.66 1.77
C ILE A 100 -4.27 9.10 0.68
N ARG A 101 -3.78 9.10 -0.56
CA ARG A 101 -4.60 9.27 -1.76
C ARG A 101 -4.30 8.13 -2.72
N ALA A 102 -5.30 7.65 -3.44
CA ALA A 102 -5.10 6.72 -4.54
C ALA A 102 -5.93 7.10 -5.76
N TRP A 103 -5.48 6.65 -6.92
CA TRP A 103 -6.20 6.76 -8.17
C TRP A 103 -5.77 5.68 -9.15
N ALA A 104 -6.71 5.17 -9.95
CA ALA A 104 -6.43 4.25 -11.04
C ALA A 104 -6.98 4.73 -12.40
N SER A 105 -6.18 4.57 -13.44
CA SER A 105 -6.56 4.67 -14.85
C SER A 105 -6.79 3.28 -15.43
N PHE A 106 -7.94 3.05 -16.05
CA PHE A 106 -8.26 1.76 -16.63
C PHE A 106 -9.14 1.87 -17.87
N ASP A 107 -9.22 0.80 -18.66
CA ASP A 107 -10.13 0.66 -19.81
C ASP A 107 -11.29 -0.29 -19.41
N ALA A 108 -12.46 0.28 -19.16
CA ALA A 108 -13.60 -0.47 -18.60
C ALA A 108 -14.06 -1.64 -19.49
N ASP A 109 -14.02 -1.47 -20.81
CA ASP A 109 -14.49 -2.50 -21.74
C ASP A 109 -13.47 -3.64 -21.85
N ARG A 110 -12.18 -3.31 -21.86
CA ARG A 110 -11.11 -4.31 -21.79
C ARG A 110 -11.09 -5.05 -20.46
N ILE A 111 -11.37 -4.39 -19.33
CA ILE A 111 -11.49 -5.06 -18.02
C ILE A 111 -12.60 -6.12 -18.06
N LYS A 112 -13.78 -5.78 -18.58
CA LYS A 112 -14.92 -6.71 -18.68
C LYS A 112 -14.64 -7.93 -19.56
N SER A 113 -13.79 -7.76 -20.57
CA SER A 113 -13.45 -8.80 -21.55
C SER A 113 -12.17 -9.58 -21.21
N THR A 114 -11.48 -9.23 -20.12
CA THR A 114 -10.25 -9.88 -19.67
C THR A 114 -10.53 -10.66 -18.38
N PRO A 115 -10.93 -11.94 -18.45
CA PRO A 115 -11.11 -12.75 -17.26
C PRO A 115 -9.75 -13.12 -16.65
N GLY A 116 -9.71 -13.24 -15.32
CA GLY A 116 -8.52 -13.70 -14.61
C GLY A 116 -8.27 -12.98 -13.30
N PRO A 117 -7.14 -13.26 -12.65
CA PRO A 117 -6.66 -12.51 -11.49
C PRO A 117 -6.55 -11.02 -11.79
N ALA A 118 -6.85 -10.18 -10.80
CA ALA A 118 -6.79 -8.73 -10.94
C ALA A 118 -5.38 -8.24 -11.35
N PHE A 119 -4.32 -8.86 -10.81
CA PHE A 119 -2.93 -8.52 -11.12
C PHE A 119 -2.59 -8.62 -12.61
N ASP A 120 -3.16 -9.60 -13.32
CA ASP A 120 -2.89 -9.81 -14.76
C ASP A 120 -3.41 -8.66 -15.62
N LEU A 121 -4.38 -7.88 -15.11
CA LEU A 121 -4.94 -6.72 -15.79
C LEU A 121 -3.94 -5.58 -15.93
N ILE A 122 -2.84 -5.58 -15.17
CA ILE A 122 -1.81 -4.55 -15.30
C ILE A 122 -0.94 -4.82 -16.54
N GLY A 123 -0.75 -6.09 -16.90
CA GLY A 123 0.15 -6.50 -17.99
C GLY A 123 1.62 -6.28 -17.64
N LYS A 124 2.42 -5.98 -18.65
CA LYS A 124 3.86 -5.71 -18.49
C LYS A 124 4.08 -4.22 -18.23
N GLY A 125 5.08 -3.92 -17.42
CA GLY A 125 5.44 -2.54 -17.12
C GLY A 125 6.33 -2.44 -15.90
N TYR A 126 6.12 -1.42 -15.08
CA TYR A 126 6.98 -1.13 -13.94
C TYR A 126 6.21 -0.75 -12.67
N PHE A 127 6.79 -1.13 -11.54
CA PHE A 127 6.48 -0.68 -10.20
C PHE A 127 7.55 0.32 -9.78
N ALA A 128 7.14 1.56 -9.49
CA ALA A 128 8.02 2.64 -9.10
C ALA A 128 7.69 3.16 -7.70
N VAL A 129 8.73 3.42 -6.92
CA VAL A 129 8.67 4.12 -5.64
C VAL A 129 9.34 5.47 -5.80
N LEU A 130 8.64 6.53 -5.45
CA LEU A 130 9.15 7.89 -5.48
C LEU A 130 9.07 8.49 -4.08
N ILE A 131 10.09 9.22 -3.67
CA ILE A 131 10.11 9.94 -2.40
C ILE A 131 10.51 11.39 -2.68
N ASP A 132 9.58 12.30 -2.43
CA ASP A 132 9.79 13.74 -2.45
C ASP A 132 10.15 14.20 -1.02
N GLN A 133 11.31 14.83 -0.90
CA GLN A 133 11.89 15.26 0.37
C GLN A 133 11.73 16.76 0.61
N GLY A 134 10.98 17.46 -0.26
CA GLY A 134 10.71 18.89 -0.18
C GLY A 134 11.56 19.75 -1.12
N GLU A 135 11.32 21.06 -1.07
CA GLU A 135 11.97 22.03 -1.97
C GLU A 135 13.50 21.98 -1.91
N GLY A 136 14.13 22.11 -3.08
CA GLY A 136 15.59 22.10 -3.21
C GLY A 136 16.23 20.70 -3.13
N THR A 137 15.43 19.64 -3.01
CA THR A 137 15.92 18.25 -3.07
C THR A 137 15.61 17.62 -4.43
N THR A 138 16.50 16.73 -4.88
CA THR A 138 16.20 15.85 -6.01
C THR A 138 15.37 14.68 -5.48
N PRO A 139 14.14 14.46 -5.97
CA PRO A 139 13.34 13.32 -5.53
C PRO A 139 14.08 12.01 -5.73
N TYR A 140 14.00 11.14 -4.74
CA TYR A 140 14.46 9.76 -4.91
C TYR A 140 13.43 9.01 -5.77
N SER A 141 13.92 8.18 -6.68
CA SER A 141 13.07 7.30 -7.49
C SER A 141 13.77 5.98 -7.73
N GLY A 142 13.09 4.88 -7.46
CA GLY A 142 13.53 3.54 -7.81
C GLY A 142 12.42 2.79 -8.54
N LEU A 143 12.79 1.97 -9.50
CA LEU A 143 11.87 1.27 -10.40
C LEU A 143 12.27 -0.18 -10.56
N THR A 144 11.27 -1.06 -10.62
CA THR A 144 11.43 -2.48 -10.93
C THR A 144 10.36 -2.90 -11.94
N PRO A 145 10.61 -3.93 -12.76
CA PRO A 145 9.58 -4.48 -13.63
C PRO A 145 8.43 -5.07 -12.80
N ILE A 146 7.21 -5.01 -13.35
CA ILE A 146 6.08 -5.78 -12.81
C ILE A 146 6.41 -7.26 -12.96
N ALA A 147 6.51 -7.95 -11.82
CA ALA A 147 6.88 -9.35 -11.75
C ALA A 147 6.25 -10.01 -10.51
N GLY A 148 6.06 -11.34 -10.57
CA GLY A 148 5.37 -12.09 -9.53
C GLY A 148 3.89 -12.30 -9.85
N GLN A 149 3.06 -12.38 -8.81
CA GLN A 149 1.63 -12.65 -8.91
C GLN A 149 0.76 -11.60 -8.20
N SER A 150 1.38 -10.58 -7.60
CA SER A 150 0.72 -9.55 -6.80
C SER A 150 1.53 -8.25 -6.74
N LEU A 151 0.91 -7.13 -6.33
CA LEU A 151 1.67 -5.90 -6.08
C LEU A 151 2.62 -6.07 -4.90
N SER A 152 2.29 -6.93 -3.94
CA SER A 152 3.17 -7.27 -2.81
C SER A 152 4.46 -8.00 -3.24
N ASP A 153 4.41 -8.81 -4.30
CA ASP A 153 5.60 -9.42 -4.92
C ASP A 153 6.46 -8.37 -5.63
N CYS A 154 5.81 -7.42 -6.32
CA CYS A 154 6.50 -6.28 -6.94
C CYS A 154 7.22 -5.43 -5.88
N ALA A 155 6.55 -5.11 -4.78
CA ALA A 155 7.13 -4.37 -3.66
C ALA A 155 8.29 -5.14 -3.01
N THR A 156 8.15 -6.46 -2.82
CA THR A 156 9.23 -7.33 -2.32
C THR A 156 10.45 -7.26 -3.24
N THR A 157 10.23 -7.39 -4.55
CA THR A 157 11.29 -7.33 -5.57
C THR A 157 11.98 -5.96 -5.57
N TYR A 158 11.23 -4.87 -5.43
CA TYR A 158 11.77 -3.53 -5.28
C TYR A 158 12.71 -3.41 -4.08
N PHE A 159 12.29 -3.85 -2.90
CA PHE A 159 13.14 -3.77 -1.70
C PHE A 159 14.39 -4.67 -1.80
N ASP A 160 14.26 -5.85 -2.39
CA ASP A 160 15.38 -6.77 -2.58
C ASP A 160 16.41 -6.21 -3.58
N GLN A 161 15.96 -5.58 -4.68
CA GLN A 161 16.83 -5.14 -5.78
C GLN A 161 17.32 -3.70 -5.65
N SER A 162 16.41 -2.76 -5.33
CA SER A 162 16.72 -1.33 -5.31
C SER A 162 17.27 -0.87 -3.96
N GLU A 163 16.74 -1.39 -2.86
CA GLU A 163 17.13 -0.97 -1.50
C GLU A 163 18.13 -1.91 -0.83
N GLN A 164 18.28 -3.14 -1.34
CA GLN A 164 19.07 -4.21 -0.70
C GLN A 164 18.64 -4.46 0.75
N LEU A 165 17.33 -4.34 1.01
CA LEU A 165 16.71 -4.54 2.32
C LEU A 165 15.75 -5.71 2.24
N PRO A 166 16.12 -6.92 2.75
CA PRO A 166 15.22 -8.06 2.76
C PRO A 166 13.91 -7.72 3.47
N THR A 167 12.85 -7.63 2.67
CA THR A 167 11.54 -7.13 3.10
C THR A 167 10.46 -8.10 2.63
N ARG A 168 9.50 -8.40 3.50
CA ARG A 168 8.36 -9.28 3.17
C ARG A 168 7.05 -8.61 3.53
N PHE A 169 6.05 -8.87 2.70
CA PHE A 169 4.69 -8.39 2.88
C PHE A 169 3.74 -9.59 2.96
N SER A 170 2.75 -9.50 3.84
CA SER A 170 1.62 -10.43 3.88
C SER A 170 0.36 -9.59 4.04
N LEU A 171 -0.46 -9.54 3.01
CA LEU A 171 -1.59 -8.64 2.90
C LEU A 171 -2.89 -9.42 2.72
N THR A 172 -4.00 -8.85 3.18
CA THR A 172 -5.33 -9.34 2.90
C THR A 172 -6.29 -8.15 2.80
N PHE A 173 -7.26 -8.25 1.93
CA PHE A 173 -8.29 -7.24 1.75
C PHE A 173 -9.54 -7.89 1.17
N GLY A 174 -10.68 -7.28 1.44
CA GLY A 174 -11.94 -7.76 0.92
C GLY A 174 -13.12 -6.98 1.48
N ARG A 175 -14.31 -7.33 1.01
CA ARG A 175 -15.54 -6.78 1.54
C ARG A 175 -15.99 -7.59 2.76
N SER A 176 -16.20 -6.88 3.86
CA SER A 176 -16.70 -7.45 5.10
C SER A 176 -18.20 -7.27 5.16
N THR A 177 -18.91 -8.34 5.51
CA THR A 177 -20.33 -8.31 5.81
C THR A 177 -20.53 -8.68 7.27
N GLN A 178 -21.25 -7.84 8.01
CA GLN A 178 -21.63 -8.11 9.40
C GLN A 178 -23.16 -8.03 9.51
N PRO A 179 -23.80 -8.84 10.38
CA PRO A 179 -25.23 -8.72 10.61
C PRO A 179 -25.61 -7.28 10.99
N ASN A 180 -26.59 -6.71 10.28
CA ASN A 180 -27.09 -5.35 10.50
C ASN A 180 -26.09 -4.21 10.20
N GLN A 181 -25.06 -4.44 9.38
CA GLN A 181 -24.20 -3.38 8.84
C GLN A 181 -24.12 -3.50 7.32
N ASP A 182 -23.92 -2.35 6.67
CA ASP A 182 -23.65 -2.31 5.23
C ASP A 182 -22.32 -3.01 4.91
N GLU A 183 -22.24 -3.57 3.72
CA GLU A 183 -20.98 -4.13 3.22
C GLU A 183 -19.93 -3.02 3.12
N SER A 184 -18.76 -3.23 3.74
CA SER A 184 -17.65 -2.27 3.68
C SER A 184 -16.33 -2.95 3.35
N TRP A 185 -15.41 -2.21 2.74
CA TRP A 185 -14.05 -2.69 2.51
C TRP A 185 -13.29 -2.77 3.83
N ARG A 186 -12.56 -3.86 4.02
CA ARG A 186 -11.58 -4.02 5.08
C ARG A 186 -10.28 -4.52 4.50
N ALA A 187 -9.18 -3.99 5.02
CA ALA A 187 -7.85 -4.36 4.61
C ALA A 187 -6.92 -4.47 5.81
N GLY A 188 -5.98 -5.39 5.73
CA GLY A 188 -4.94 -5.56 6.72
C GLY A 188 -3.66 -6.10 6.09
N GLY A 189 -2.55 -5.85 6.76
CA GLY A 189 -1.28 -6.38 6.28
C GLY A 189 -0.17 -6.26 7.29
N ILE A 190 0.86 -7.07 7.10
CA ILE A 190 2.09 -7.03 7.86
C ILE A 190 3.26 -6.85 6.90
N MET A 191 4.15 -5.93 7.24
CA MET A 191 5.46 -5.78 6.65
C MET A 191 6.52 -6.20 7.66
N LEU A 192 7.49 -7.00 7.23
CA LEU A 192 8.69 -7.36 7.99
C LEU A 192 9.93 -6.94 7.21
N GLN A 193 10.93 -6.40 7.90
CA GLN A 193 12.19 -5.98 7.29
C GLN A 193 13.35 -6.27 8.24
N HIS A 194 14.40 -6.90 7.71
CA HIS A 194 15.62 -7.10 8.46
C HIS A 194 16.35 -5.77 8.70
N LEU A 195 16.82 -5.57 9.92
CA LEU A 195 17.78 -4.51 10.23
C LEU A 195 19.17 -4.98 9.78
N ALA A 196 19.99 -4.04 9.28
CA ALA A 196 21.40 -4.32 9.06
C ALA A 196 22.02 -4.83 10.38
N LYS A 197 22.90 -5.84 10.31
CA LYS A 197 23.71 -6.19 11.47
C LYS A 197 24.52 -4.96 11.83
N ALA A 198 24.38 -4.47 13.07
CA ALA A 198 25.32 -3.50 13.59
C ALA A 198 26.73 -4.07 13.38
N SER A 199 27.62 -3.29 12.76
CA SER A 199 29.03 -3.66 12.71
C SER A 199 29.47 -3.94 14.16
N PRO A 200 30.08 -5.10 14.46
CA PRO A 200 30.66 -5.31 15.77
C PRO A 200 31.70 -4.20 15.98
N SER A 201 31.46 -3.37 16.99
CA SER A 201 32.42 -2.42 17.53
C SER A 201 33.60 -3.12 18.16
#